data_AF-A0A0Q9K934-F1
#
_entry.id   AF-A0A0Q9K934-F1
#
_cell.length_a   1.000
_cell.length_b   1.000
_cell.length_c   1.000
_cell.angle_alpha   90.00
_cell.angle_beta   90.00
_cell.angle_gamma   90.00
#
_symmetry.space_group_name_H-M   'P 1'
#
loop_
_entity.id
_entity.type
_entity.pdbx_description
1 polymer ?
#
loop_
_entity_poly.entity_id
_entity_poly.type
_entity_poly.pdbx_seq_one_letter_code
_entity_poly.pdbx_strand_id
1 'polypeptide(L)'
;MDSPSPRTRPVLLWALLCLALGVAAVVTGVLRYDALPERYPTHFGFSGAPDAFGTKSWATVLGPLVIGQLSAVVLLALALAIPGKGAGIRSPLAALGCAIGGGVSLMCLSEYLADDAVPAPWVLWAFLVAVLAATVWFVVVTVRMSRRELEGDPDREHWRLGGLVYANPDDPDVLVSRRLGMGTTINLGRPLGWAVLALILAPVLIVVVMVVLTT
;
A
#
# COMPACT_ATOMS: atom_id res chain seq x y z
N MET A 1 7.41 6.54 32.62
CA MET A 1 6.60 6.67 31.39
C MET A 1 7.54 7.11 30.29
N ASP A 2 7.99 6.17 29.46
CA ASP A 2 8.87 6.50 28.35
C ASP A 2 8.12 7.39 27.36
N SER A 3 8.65 8.59 27.13
CA SER A 3 8.20 9.41 26.01
C SER A 3 8.27 8.57 24.73
N PRO A 4 7.26 8.62 23.84
CA PRO A 4 7.29 7.82 22.62
C PRO A 4 8.59 8.09 21.89
N SER A 5 9.39 7.04 21.69
CA SER A 5 10.69 7.15 21.04
C SER A 5 10.54 7.99 19.77
N PRO A 6 11.48 8.92 19.46
CA PRO A 6 11.33 9.91 18.38
C PRO A 6 10.95 9.34 17.00
N ARG A 7 11.08 8.02 16.80
CA ARG A 7 10.77 7.29 15.57
C ARG A 7 9.28 6.92 15.40
N THR A 8 8.42 7.07 16.42
CA THR A 8 6.99 6.67 16.35
C THR A 8 6.02 7.81 16.10
N ARG A 9 6.36 9.05 16.49
CA ARG A 9 5.49 10.22 16.29
C ARG A 9 5.06 10.42 14.83
N PRO A 10 5.95 10.34 13.82
CA PRO A 10 5.53 10.50 12.42
C PRO A 10 4.53 9.43 11.98
N VAL A 11 4.69 8.19 12.45
CA VAL A 11 3.77 7.08 12.15
C VAL A 11 2.37 7.39 12.69
N LEU A 12 2.30 7.89 13.94
CA LEU A 12 1.02 8.28 14.55
C LEU A 12 0.37 9.45 13.83
N LEU A 13 1.13 10.42 13.32
CA LEU A 13 0.56 11.53 12.55
C LEU A 13 -0.11 11.05 11.25
N TRP A 14 0.52 10.12 10.52
CA TRP A 14 -0.10 9.51 9.34
C TRP A 14 -1.36 8.71 9.70
N ALA A 15 -1.32 7.97 10.81
CA ALA A 15 -2.48 7.22 11.30
C ALA A 15 -3.64 8.16 11.69
N LEU A 16 -3.35 9.25 12.41
CA LEU A 16 -4.35 10.23 12.82
C LEU A 16 -4.95 10.97 11.63
N LEU A 17 -4.13 11.33 10.64
CA LEU A 17 -4.63 11.93 9.39
C LEU A 17 -5.56 10.97 8.65
N CYS A 18 -5.15 9.72 8.46
CA CYS A 18 -5.97 8.70 7.80
C CYS A 18 -7.30 8.47 8.54
N LEU A 19 -7.25 8.41 9.87
CA LEU A 19 -8.42 8.25 10.72
C LEU A 19 -9.35 9.46 10.63
N ALA A 20 -8.82 10.68 10.70
CA ALA A 20 -9.61 11.90 10.60
C ALA A 20 -10.35 11.98 9.25
N LEU A 21 -9.67 11.65 8.14
CA LEU A 21 -10.27 11.58 6.81
C LEU A 21 -11.34 10.49 6.74
N GLY A 22 -11.08 9.31 7.32
CA GLY A 22 -12.05 8.22 7.39
C GLY A 22 -13.31 8.61 8.16
N VAL A 23 -13.16 9.22 9.33
CA VAL A 23 -14.28 9.72 10.15
C VAL A 23 -15.07 10.78 9.40
N ALA A 24 -14.39 11.75 8.75
CA ALA A 24 -15.07 12.77 7.95
C ALA A 24 -15.88 12.13 6.81
N ALA A 25 -15.32 11.13 6.12
CA ALA A 25 -16.01 10.40 5.07
C ALA A 25 -17.23 9.62 5.59
N VAL A 26 -17.11 8.90 6.71
CA VAL A 26 -18.25 8.20 7.33
C VAL A 26 -19.35 9.18 7.71
N VAL A 27 -19.01 10.26 8.41
CA VAL A 27 -19.98 11.27 8.86
C VAL A 27 -20.69 11.88 7.65
N THR A 28 -19.96 12.28 6.63
CA THR A 28 -20.54 12.87 5.42
C THR A 28 -21.41 11.86 4.67
N GLY A 29 -20.94 10.63 4.50
CA GLY A 29 -21.66 9.58 3.81
C GLY A 29 -22.99 9.24 4.51
N VAL A 30 -23.01 9.20 5.83
CA VAL A 30 -24.24 8.99 6.62
C VAL A 30 -25.18 10.18 6.48
N LEU A 31 -24.67 11.42 6.59
CA LEU A 31 -25.50 12.63 6.51
C LEU A 31 -26.07 12.88 5.10
N ARG A 32 -25.39 12.42 4.05
CA ARG A 32 -25.77 12.61 2.65
C ARG A 32 -26.46 11.40 2.04
N TYR A 33 -26.55 10.28 2.75
CA TYR A 33 -27.03 8.99 2.21
C TYR A 33 -28.38 9.10 1.47
N ASP A 34 -29.35 9.79 2.06
CA ASP A 34 -30.69 9.92 1.48
C ASP A 34 -30.69 10.76 0.20
N ALA A 35 -29.74 11.69 0.05
CA ALA A 35 -29.60 12.53 -1.13
C ALA A 35 -28.88 11.84 -2.29
N LEU A 36 -28.19 10.72 -2.04
CA LEU A 36 -27.47 9.97 -3.09
C LEU A 36 -28.45 9.28 -4.06
N PRO A 37 -28.09 9.18 -5.35
CA PRO A 37 -28.96 8.57 -6.35
C PRO A 37 -29.15 7.07 -6.12
N GLU A 38 -30.34 6.54 -6.44
CA GLU A 38 -30.62 5.09 -6.36
C GLU A 38 -29.74 4.27 -7.31
N ARG A 39 -29.40 4.84 -8.46
CA ARG A 39 -28.39 4.31 -9.38
C ARG A 39 -27.04 4.91 -9.00
N TYR A 40 -26.23 4.12 -8.30
CA TYR A 40 -24.99 4.57 -7.69
C TYR A 40 -23.77 4.08 -8.48
N PRO A 41 -22.77 4.92 -8.79
CA PRO A 41 -21.58 4.47 -9.49
C PRO A 41 -20.74 3.56 -8.59
N THR A 42 -20.26 2.44 -9.15
CA THR A 42 -19.48 1.44 -8.38
C THR A 42 -18.08 1.22 -8.94
N HIS A 43 -17.82 1.69 -10.16
CA HIS A 43 -16.51 1.65 -10.80
C HIS A 43 -16.34 2.86 -11.73
N PHE A 44 -15.10 3.29 -11.87
CA PHE A 44 -14.71 4.43 -12.69
C PHE A 44 -13.59 4.02 -13.65
N GLY A 45 -13.74 4.37 -14.92
CA GLY A 45 -12.72 4.13 -15.93
C GLY A 45 -11.56 5.13 -15.84
N PHE A 46 -10.54 4.95 -16.69
CA PHE A 46 -9.36 5.82 -16.73
C PHE A 46 -9.67 7.31 -17.01
N SER A 47 -10.78 7.62 -17.66
CA SER A 47 -11.22 9.01 -17.88
C SER A 47 -11.75 9.68 -16.61
N GLY A 48 -11.94 8.93 -15.52
CA GLY A 48 -12.62 9.39 -14.30
C GLY A 48 -14.15 9.37 -14.41
N ALA A 49 -14.71 8.91 -15.53
CA ALA A 49 -16.15 8.73 -15.69
C ALA A 49 -16.59 7.35 -15.15
N PRO A 50 -17.79 7.24 -14.57
CA PRO A 50 -18.33 5.95 -14.13
C PRO A 50 -18.64 5.05 -15.33
N ASP A 51 -18.17 3.81 -15.26
CA ASP A 51 -18.39 2.77 -16.30
C ASP A 51 -19.14 1.54 -15.76
N ALA A 52 -19.33 1.44 -14.44
CA ALA A 52 -20.24 0.48 -13.80
C ALA A 52 -21.10 1.14 -12.73
N PHE A 53 -22.31 0.63 -12.57
CA PHE A 53 -23.31 1.12 -11.62
C PHE A 53 -23.95 -0.03 -10.86
N GLY A 54 -24.35 0.25 -9.62
CA GLY A 54 -25.13 -0.65 -8.77
C GLY A 54 -26.32 0.06 -8.14
N THR A 55 -27.06 -0.67 -7.31
CA THR A 55 -28.12 -0.10 -6.48
C THR A 55 -27.53 0.54 -5.22
N LYS A 56 -28.12 1.66 -4.79
CA LYS A 56 -27.75 2.31 -3.54
C LYS A 56 -28.03 1.40 -2.35
N SER A 57 -27.02 1.22 -1.52
CA SER A 57 -27.09 0.49 -0.26
C SER A 57 -25.94 0.96 0.64
N TRP A 58 -26.02 0.71 1.95
CA TRP A 58 -24.90 0.98 2.85
C TRP A 58 -23.61 0.28 2.41
N ALA A 59 -23.73 -0.94 1.88
CA ALA A 59 -22.58 -1.70 1.41
C ALA A 59 -21.93 -1.08 0.17
N THR A 60 -22.72 -0.60 -0.79
CA THR A 60 -22.20 0.02 -2.02
C THR A 60 -21.63 1.40 -1.74
N VAL A 61 -22.25 2.18 -0.85
CA VAL A 61 -21.80 3.54 -0.50
C VAL A 61 -20.57 3.54 0.41
N LEU A 62 -20.56 2.72 1.49
CA LEU A 62 -19.47 2.72 2.48
C LEU A 62 -18.42 1.63 2.25
N GLY A 63 -18.69 0.65 1.39
CA GLY A 63 -17.78 -0.47 1.11
C GLY A 63 -16.37 -0.05 0.69
N PRO A 64 -16.21 0.85 -0.31
CA PRO A 64 -14.90 1.34 -0.71
C PRO A 64 -14.13 1.99 0.44
N LEU A 65 -14.81 2.81 1.25
CA LEU A 65 -14.24 3.46 2.43
C LEU A 65 -13.71 2.45 3.45
N VAL A 66 -14.48 1.40 3.74
CA VAL A 66 -14.06 0.32 4.65
C VAL A 66 -12.82 -0.39 4.11
N ILE A 67 -12.80 -0.76 2.83
CA ILE A 67 -11.65 -1.43 2.20
C ILE A 67 -10.41 -0.54 2.26
N GLY A 68 -10.55 0.76 1.96
CA GLY A 68 -9.46 1.73 2.03
C GLY A 68 -8.89 1.85 3.44
N GLN A 69 -9.74 2.00 4.46
CA GLN A 69 -9.31 2.11 5.86
C GLN A 69 -8.70 0.81 6.39
N LEU A 70 -9.26 -0.36 6.06
CA LEU A 70 -8.66 -1.65 6.42
C LEU A 70 -7.26 -1.81 5.81
N SER A 71 -7.08 -1.40 4.55
CA SER A 71 -5.77 -1.41 3.89
C SER A 71 -4.75 -0.53 4.62
N ALA A 72 -5.17 0.67 5.06
CA ALA A 72 -4.33 1.55 5.87
C ALA A 72 -3.98 0.96 7.23
N VAL A 73 -4.93 0.31 7.92
CA VAL A 73 -4.71 -0.36 9.21
C VAL A 73 -3.70 -1.50 9.06
N VAL A 74 -3.79 -2.31 7.99
CA VAL A 74 -2.81 -3.37 7.72
C VAL A 74 -1.41 -2.77 7.54
N LEU A 75 -1.25 -1.74 6.72
CA LEU A 75 0.07 -1.11 6.51
C LEU A 75 0.61 -0.43 7.77
N LEU A 76 -0.26 0.16 8.60
CA LEU A 76 0.12 0.69 9.90
C LEU A 76 0.59 -0.41 10.86
N ALA A 77 -0.16 -1.51 10.95
CA ALA A 77 0.20 -2.66 11.79
C ALA A 77 1.56 -3.24 11.36
N LEU A 78 1.76 -3.41 10.04
CA LEU A 78 3.04 -3.82 9.49
C LEU A 78 4.15 -2.83 9.86
N ALA A 79 3.92 -1.52 9.71
CA ALA A 79 4.88 -0.49 10.08
C ALA A 79 5.26 -0.55 11.57
N LEU A 80 4.30 -0.79 12.47
CA LEU A 80 4.56 -0.92 13.90
C LEU A 80 5.31 -2.21 14.26
N ALA A 81 5.10 -3.29 13.50
CA ALA A 81 5.78 -4.57 13.69
C ALA A 81 7.26 -4.57 13.26
N ILE A 82 7.71 -3.56 12.49
CA ILE A 82 9.10 -3.48 12.01
C ILE A 82 10.08 -3.32 13.19
N PRO A 83 11.08 -4.19 13.35
CA PRO A 83 12.05 -4.13 14.45
C PRO A 83 13.05 -2.97 14.31
N GLY A 84 13.84 -2.71 15.37
CA GLY A 84 14.66 -1.50 15.53
C GLY A 84 15.61 -1.17 14.38
N LYS A 85 16.24 -2.18 13.75
CA LYS A 85 17.13 -1.99 12.59
C LYS A 85 16.39 -1.47 11.35
N GLY A 86 15.15 -1.89 11.15
CA GLY A 86 14.28 -1.40 10.07
C GLY A 86 13.47 -0.15 10.43
N ALA A 87 13.62 0.44 11.62
CA ALA A 87 12.69 1.45 12.12
C ALA A 87 12.58 2.71 11.23
N GLY A 88 13.54 2.98 10.35
CA GLY A 88 13.50 4.10 9.41
C GLY A 88 12.44 3.96 8.30
N ILE A 89 11.99 2.75 7.95
CA ILE A 89 10.95 2.54 6.94
C ILE A 89 9.51 2.56 7.50
N ARG A 90 9.34 2.69 8.84
CA ARG A 90 8.01 2.73 9.47
C ARG A 90 7.17 3.91 8.98
N SER A 91 7.75 5.12 8.96
CA SER A 91 7.00 6.31 8.55
C SER A 91 6.61 6.30 7.07
N PRO A 92 7.50 5.97 6.11
CA PRO A 92 7.09 5.86 4.72
C PRO A 92 6.03 4.78 4.48
N LEU A 93 6.09 3.65 5.20
CA LEU A 93 5.07 2.59 5.09
C LEU A 93 3.71 3.05 5.65
N ALA A 94 3.71 3.76 6.78
CA ALA A 94 2.50 4.37 7.34
C ALA A 94 1.93 5.47 6.43
N ALA A 95 2.79 6.25 5.78
CA ALA A 95 2.38 7.25 4.80
C ALA A 95 1.74 6.62 3.55
N LEU A 96 2.28 5.48 3.08
CA LEU A 96 1.65 4.70 2.01
C LEU A 96 0.27 4.19 2.44
N GLY A 97 0.13 3.69 3.67
CA GLY A 97 -1.16 3.35 4.26
C GLY A 97 -2.13 4.52 4.26
N CYS A 98 -1.70 5.70 4.71
CA CYS A 98 -2.49 6.92 4.71
C CYS A 98 -2.84 7.40 3.29
N ALA A 99 -1.93 7.28 2.32
CA ALA A 99 -2.18 7.64 0.93
C ALA A 99 -3.27 6.75 0.32
N ILE A 100 -3.27 5.45 0.65
CA ILE A 100 -4.31 4.51 0.21
C ILE A 100 -5.63 4.78 0.94
N GLY A 101 -5.67 4.63 2.27
CA GLY A 101 -6.93 4.72 3.02
C GLY A 101 -7.48 6.14 3.13
N GLY A 102 -6.63 7.12 3.40
CA GLY A 102 -7.00 8.54 3.42
C GLY A 102 -7.34 9.05 2.02
N GLY A 103 -6.61 8.60 1.00
CA GLY A 103 -6.92 8.90 -0.39
C GLY A 103 -8.30 8.38 -0.82
N VAL A 104 -8.61 7.10 -0.54
CA VAL A 104 -9.95 6.54 -0.76
C VAL A 104 -11.01 7.30 0.03
N SER A 105 -10.72 7.73 1.26
CA SER A 105 -11.64 8.55 2.06
C SER A 105 -11.94 9.89 1.40
N LEU A 106 -10.94 10.55 0.81
CA LEU A 106 -11.11 11.78 0.05
C LEU A 106 -11.91 11.56 -1.25
N MET A 107 -11.70 10.43 -1.93
CA MET A 107 -12.51 10.05 -3.10
C MET A 107 -13.98 9.89 -2.70
N CYS A 108 -14.27 9.11 -1.64
CA CYS A 108 -15.63 8.95 -1.12
C CYS A 108 -16.24 10.29 -0.68
N LEU A 109 -15.46 11.16 -0.02
CA LEU A 109 -15.92 12.51 0.34
C LEU A 109 -16.34 13.32 -0.88
N SER A 110 -15.52 13.32 -1.93
CA SER A 110 -15.85 14.05 -3.17
C SER A 110 -17.10 13.49 -3.86
N GLU A 111 -17.32 12.19 -3.75
CA GLU A 111 -18.49 11.52 -4.29
C GLU A 111 -19.76 11.87 -3.50
N TYR A 112 -19.71 11.81 -2.16
CA TYR A 112 -20.86 12.11 -1.30
C TYR A 112 -21.31 13.58 -1.35
N LEU A 113 -20.38 14.47 -1.74
CA LEU A 113 -20.63 15.90 -1.89
C LEU A 113 -21.09 16.28 -3.31
N ALA A 114 -20.95 15.38 -4.29
CA ALA A 114 -21.45 15.60 -5.65
C ALA A 114 -22.95 15.29 -5.73
N ASP A 115 -23.71 16.13 -6.44
CA ASP A 115 -25.17 15.98 -6.56
C ASP A 115 -25.57 14.69 -7.30
N ASP A 116 -24.75 14.25 -8.25
CA ASP A 116 -24.94 13.03 -9.03
C ASP A 116 -24.09 11.84 -8.53
N ALA A 117 -23.42 12.00 -7.39
CA ALA A 117 -22.40 11.08 -6.89
C ALA A 117 -21.27 10.80 -7.90
N VAL A 118 -20.95 11.75 -8.79
CA VAL A 118 -19.81 11.63 -9.69
C VAL A 118 -18.75 12.66 -9.30
N PRO A 119 -17.62 12.23 -8.69
CA PRO A 119 -16.55 13.15 -8.35
C PRO A 119 -15.85 13.69 -9.60
N ALA A 120 -15.18 14.83 -9.44
CA ALA A 120 -14.42 15.41 -10.54
C ALA A 120 -13.30 14.44 -11.01
N PRO A 121 -13.06 14.27 -12.33
CA PRO A 121 -12.11 13.27 -12.84
C PRO A 121 -10.67 13.38 -12.30
N TRP A 122 -10.23 14.59 -11.95
CA TRP A 122 -8.88 14.81 -11.41
C TRP A 122 -8.69 14.20 -10.01
N VAL A 123 -9.76 13.91 -9.28
CA VAL A 123 -9.68 13.31 -7.93
C VAL A 123 -9.01 11.92 -7.99
N LEU A 124 -9.36 11.11 -8.99
CA LEU A 124 -8.71 9.82 -9.25
C LEU A 124 -7.21 10.01 -9.50
N TRP A 125 -6.84 10.96 -10.35
CA TRP A 125 -5.44 11.21 -10.68
C TRP A 125 -4.64 11.75 -9.48
N ALA A 126 -5.23 12.63 -8.67
CA ALA A 126 -4.61 13.11 -7.44
C ALA A 126 -4.36 11.96 -6.45
N PHE A 127 -5.32 11.05 -6.30
CA PHE A 127 -5.17 9.83 -5.52
C PHE A 127 -4.01 8.96 -6.03
N LEU A 128 -3.98 8.66 -7.33
CA LEU A 128 -2.92 7.83 -7.94
C LEU A 128 -1.53 8.47 -7.78
N VAL A 129 -1.42 9.79 -7.95
CA VAL A 129 -0.18 10.53 -7.74
C VAL A 129 0.26 10.47 -6.28
N ALA A 130 -0.66 10.60 -5.31
CA ALA A 130 -0.33 10.50 -3.89
C ALA A 130 0.17 9.10 -3.53
N VAL A 131 -0.48 8.04 -4.01
CA VAL A 131 -0.05 6.65 -3.81
C VAL A 131 1.31 6.40 -4.46
N LEU A 132 1.52 6.89 -5.69
CA LEU A 132 2.81 6.78 -6.38
C LEU A 132 3.91 7.50 -5.61
N ALA A 133 3.68 8.74 -5.17
CA ALA A 133 4.65 9.52 -4.40
C ALA A 133 5.02 8.84 -3.07
N ALA A 134 4.03 8.33 -2.34
CA ALA A 134 4.26 7.59 -1.10
C ALA A 134 5.03 6.27 -1.35
N THR A 135 4.73 5.57 -2.45
CA THR A 135 5.43 4.36 -2.87
C THR A 135 6.88 4.66 -3.23
N VAL A 136 7.13 5.68 -4.06
CA VAL A 136 8.48 6.13 -4.42
C VAL A 136 9.25 6.53 -3.16
N TRP A 137 8.62 7.26 -2.23
CA TRP A 137 9.27 7.63 -0.98
C TRP A 137 9.63 6.39 -0.14
N PHE A 138 8.72 5.43 0.00
CA PHE A 138 8.96 4.16 0.70
C PHE A 138 10.14 3.38 0.07
N VAL A 139 10.15 3.24 -1.26
CA VAL A 139 11.22 2.55 -1.99
C VAL A 139 12.55 3.28 -1.82
N VAL A 140 12.58 4.61 -2.00
CA VAL A 140 13.79 5.42 -1.88
C VAL A 140 14.38 5.33 -0.47
N VAL A 141 13.55 5.41 0.59
CA VAL A 141 14.03 5.26 1.97
C VAL A 141 14.59 3.85 2.19
N THR A 142 13.89 2.82 1.72
CA THR A 142 14.33 1.43 1.84
C THR A 142 15.68 1.22 1.14
N VAL A 143 15.84 1.70 -0.09
CA VAL A 143 17.09 1.60 -0.86
C VAL A 143 18.22 2.39 -0.19
N ARG A 144 17.96 3.62 0.28
CA ARG A 144 18.97 4.44 0.95
C ARG A 144 19.46 3.78 2.23
N MET A 145 18.56 3.19 3.02
CA MET A 145 18.94 2.46 4.22
C MET A 145 19.70 1.17 3.88
N SER A 146 19.22 0.42 2.88
CA SER A 146 19.86 -0.83 2.46
C SER A 146 21.29 -0.59 1.97
N ARG A 147 21.53 0.48 1.21
CA ARG A 147 22.89 0.86 0.77
C ARG A 147 23.84 1.16 1.94
N ARG A 148 23.33 1.77 3.02
CA ARG A 148 24.11 2.07 4.22
C ARG A 148 24.45 0.81 5.02
N GLU A 149 23.49 -0.10 5.18
CA GLU A 149 23.73 -1.38 5.85
C GLU A 149 24.69 -2.28 5.04
N LEU A 150 24.75 -2.11 3.72
CA LEU A 150 25.69 -2.79 2.84
C LEU A 150 27.07 -2.10 2.75
N GLU A 151 27.31 -1.00 3.47
CA GLU A 151 28.65 -0.41 3.54
C GLU A 151 29.55 -1.31 4.39
N GLY A 152 30.59 -1.88 3.75
CA GLY A 152 31.50 -2.83 4.39
C GLY A 152 31.03 -4.29 4.36
N ASP A 153 29.89 -4.60 3.72
CA ASP A 153 29.46 -5.99 3.50
C ASP A 153 30.36 -6.66 2.44
N PRO A 154 30.99 -7.81 2.74
CA PRO A 154 31.81 -8.55 1.77
C PRO A 154 31.04 -8.92 0.49
N ASP A 155 29.73 -9.17 0.60
CA ASP A 155 28.89 -9.60 -0.51
C ASP A 155 28.21 -8.43 -1.23
N ARG A 156 28.57 -7.17 -0.92
CA ARG A 156 27.90 -5.96 -1.46
C ARG A 156 27.71 -5.98 -2.98
N GLU A 157 28.66 -6.52 -3.73
CA GLU A 157 28.60 -6.60 -5.19
C GLU A 157 27.48 -7.52 -5.71
N HIS A 158 27.07 -8.51 -4.92
CA HIS A 158 25.99 -9.45 -5.21
C HIS A 158 24.59 -8.88 -4.89
N TRP A 159 24.55 -7.73 -4.20
CA TRP A 159 23.32 -7.01 -3.88
C TRP A 159 22.95 -6.01 -4.98
N ARG A 160 21.87 -6.32 -5.71
CA ARG A 160 21.34 -5.52 -6.82
C ARG A 160 20.19 -4.61 -6.39
N LEU A 161 19.86 -3.64 -7.24
CA LEU A 161 18.79 -2.65 -7.02
C LEU A 161 18.93 -1.91 -5.67
N GLY A 162 20.17 -1.60 -5.29
CA GLY A 162 20.45 -0.93 -4.02
C GLY A 162 20.23 -1.80 -2.77
N GLY A 163 20.28 -3.12 -2.92
CA GLY A 163 20.15 -4.11 -1.84
C GLY A 163 18.78 -4.74 -1.68
N LEU A 164 17.89 -4.57 -2.66
CA LEU A 164 16.58 -5.21 -2.66
C LEU A 164 16.62 -6.66 -3.14
N VAL A 165 17.59 -7.00 -3.99
CA VAL A 165 17.73 -8.30 -4.65
C VAL A 165 19.14 -8.84 -4.40
N TYR A 166 19.25 -10.11 -4.00
CA TYR A 166 20.51 -10.80 -3.83
C TYR A 166 20.69 -11.84 -4.94
N ALA A 167 21.86 -11.88 -5.55
CA ALA A 167 22.21 -12.88 -6.55
C ALA A 167 23.71 -13.19 -6.51
N ASN A 168 24.05 -14.32 -5.88
CA ASN A 168 25.40 -14.85 -5.81
C ASN A 168 25.39 -16.34 -6.23
N PRO A 169 25.92 -16.70 -7.41
CA PRO A 169 26.04 -18.09 -7.83
C PRO A 169 26.95 -18.92 -6.92
N ASP A 170 27.97 -18.30 -6.32
CA ASP A 170 28.98 -18.97 -5.50
C ASP A 170 28.48 -19.27 -4.08
N ASP A 171 27.52 -18.50 -3.57
CA ASP A 171 26.86 -18.75 -2.29
C ASP A 171 25.89 -19.95 -2.38
N PRO A 172 26.13 -21.07 -1.66
CA PRO A 172 25.26 -22.26 -1.66
C PRO A 172 23.83 -22.01 -1.15
N ASP A 173 23.63 -20.97 -0.35
CA ASP A 173 22.35 -20.76 0.33
C ASP A 173 21.30 -20.20 -0.63
N VAL A 174 20.15 -20.87 -0.66
CA VAL A 174 18.96 -20.39 -1.40
C VAL A 174 18.25 -19.28 -0.63
N LEU A 175 18.32 -19.32 0.70
CA LEU A 175 17.67 -18.40 1.62
C LEU A 175 18.72 -17.64 2.42
N VAL A 176 18.90 -16.36 2.10
CA VAL A 176 19.97 -15.52 2.65
C VAL A 176 19.38 -14.44 3.54
N SER A 177 20.01 -14.16 4.69
CA SER A 177 19.50 -13.15 5.63
C SER A 177 19.63 -11.73 5.07
N ARG A 178 18.55 -10.94 5.06
CA ARG A 178 18.59 -9.53 4.63
C ARG A 178 19.37 -8.67 5.64
N ARG A 179 20.15 -7.72 5.11
CA ARG A 179 20.96 -6.80 5.93
C ARG A 179 20.14 -5.67 6.59
N LEU A 180 19.03 -5.27 5.97
CA LEU A 180 18.09 -4.27 6.51
C LEU A 180 17.28 -4.74 7.75
N GLY A 181 17.71 -5.81 8.42
CA GLY A 181 17.15 -6.25 9.70
C GLY A 181 15.75 -6.88 9.65
N MET A 182 15.23 -7.23 8.47
CA MET A 182 13.98 -7.99 8.34
C MET A 182 14.11 -9.15 7.37
N GLY A 183 13.97 -10.36 7.93
CA GLY A 183 13.66 -11.58 7.20
C GLY A 183 14.77 -12.11 6.30
N THR A 184 14.35 -13.06 5.47
CA THR A 184 15.19 -13.81 4.56
C THR A 184 14.85 -13.41 3.12
N THR A 185 15.83 -13.40 2.24
CA THR A 185 15.64 -13.20 0.80
C THR A 185 16.03 -14.46 0.05
N ILE A 186 15.54 -14.58 -1.19
CA ILE A 186 15.92 -15.66 -2.09
C ILE A 186 17.20 -15.24 -2.83
N ASN A 187 18.17 -16.15 -2.90
CA ASN A 187 19.34 -16.00 -3.77
C ASN A 187 18.96 -16.33 -5.22
N LEU A 188 18.81 -15.30 -6.05
CA LEU A 188 18.46 -15.45 -7.47
C LEU A 188 19.68 -15.76 -8.36
N GLY A 189 20.85 -15.96 -7.77
CA GLY A 189 22.03 -16.51 -8.45
C GLY A 189 21.92 -18.01 -8.73
N ARG A 190 20.90 -18.69 -8.18
CA ARG A 190 20.75 -20.16 -8.26
C ARG A 190 19.46 -20.61 -8.94
N PRO A 191 19.49 -21.72 -9.70
CA PRO A 191 18.28 -22.33 -10.27
C PRO A 191 17.22 -22.67 -9.22
N LEU A 192 17.63 -23.19 -8.06
CA LEU A 192 16.71 -23.51 -6.96
C LEU A 192 16.06 -22.25 -6.37
N GLY A 193 16.74 -21.11 -6.36
CA GLY A 193 16.15 -19.83 -5.98
C GLY A 193 15.03 -19.40 -6.93
N TRP A 194 15.23 -19.55 -8.24
CA TRP A 194 14.19 -19.32 -9.23
C TRP A 194 12.99 -20.28 -9.08
N ALA A 195 13.24 -21.55 -8.75
CA ALA A 195 12.17 -22.51 -8.47
C ALA A 195 11.34 -22.13 -7.24
N VAL A 196 11.99 -21.69 -6.15
CA VAL A 196 11.30 -21.19 -4.95
C VAL A 196 10.49 -19.93 -5.27
N LEU A 197 11.05 -18.99 -6.04
CA LEU A 197 10.34 -17.79 -6.47
C LEU A 197 9.10 -18.15 -7.30
N ALA A 198 9.24 -19.06 -8.26
CA ALA A 198 8.13 -19.54 -9.09
C ALA A 198 7.03 -20.20 -8.23
N LEU A 199 7.41 -21.01 -7.24
CA LEU A 199 6.45 -21.62 -6.32
C LEU A 199 5.66 -20.58 -5.51
N ILE A 200 6.30 -19.50 -5.05
CA ILE A 200 5.65 -18.41 -4.32
C ILE A 200 4.69 -17.63 -5.23
N LEU A 201 5.07 -17.40 -6.49
CA LEU A 201 4.27 -16.63 -7.44
C LEU A 201 3.15 -17.45 -8.10
N ALA A 202 3.25 -18.79 -8.11
CA ALA A 202 2.29 -19.66 -8.80
C ALA A 202 0.83 -19.47 -8.35
N PRO A 203 0.48 -19.39 -7.05
CA PRO A 203 -0.91 -19.17 -6.63
C PRO A 203 -1.50 -17.86 -7.15
N VAL A 204 -0.72 -16.78 -7.14
CA VAL A 204 -1.14 -15.47 -7.67
C VAL A 204 -1.37 -15.57 -9.17
N LEU A 205 -0.45 -16.21 -9.89
CA LEU A 205 -0.56 -16.41 -11.33
C LEU A 205 -1.81 -17.25 -11.67
N ILE A 206 -2.10 -18.31 -10.91
CA ILE A 206 -3.30 -19.13 -11.07
C ILE A 206 -4.58 -18.30 -10.89
N VAL A 207 -4.66 -17.48 -9.83
CA VAL A 207 -5.81 -16.61 -9.60
C VAL A 207 -5.99 -15.61 -10.75
N VAL A 208 -4.91 -14.96 -11.18
CA VAL A 208 -4.96 -14.01 -12.32
C VAL A 208 -5.45 -14.70 -13.59
N VAL A 209 -4.92 -15.89 -13.91
CA VAL A 209 -5.35 -16.67 -15.07
C VAL A 209 -6.82 -17.06 -14.95
N MET A 210 -7.27 -17.53 -13.79
CA MET A 210 -8.68 -17.85 -13.57
C MET A 210 -9.59 -16.64 -13.80
N VAL A 211 -9.25 -15.49 -13.21
CA VAL A 211 -10.04 -14.25 -13.38
C VAL A 211 -10.12 -13.89 -14.86
N VAL A 212 -8.99 -13.83 -15.56
CA VAL A 212 -8.93 -13.49 -16.99
C VAL A 212 -9.71 -14.47 -17.87
N LEU A 213 -9.74 -15.76 -17.52
CA LEU A 213 -10.51 -16.76 -18.26
C LEU A 213 -12.02 -16.72 -17.94
N THR A 214 -12.43 -16.04 -16.86
CA THR A 214 -13.84 -15.93 -16.42
C THR A 214 -14.49 -14.58 -16.71
N THR A 215 -13.72 -13.59 -17.16
CA THR A 215 -14.16 -12.25 -17.59
C THR A 215 -14.20 -12.15 -19.11
#